data_AF-A0A9E6EZ12-F1
#
_entry.id   AF-A0A9E6EZ12-F1
#
_cell.length_a   1.000
_cell.length_b   1.000
_cell.length_c   1.000
_cell.angle_alpha   90.00
_cell.angle_beta   90.00
_cell.angle_gamma   90.00
#
_symmetry.space_group_name_H-M   'P 1'
#
loop_
_entity.id
_entity.type
_entity.pdbx_description
1 polymer ?
#
loop_
_entity_poly.entity_id
_entity_poly.type
_entity_poly.pdbx_seq_one_letter_code
_entity_poly.pdbx_strand_id
1 'polypeptide(L)'
;MKIKYQKFWTVVIVILSFFVTTCRKDISVPNTDLEKLFGTWDWVQTCGGFAGQTTTPTTSGYSQTVEFNKNGIWKIYKDGKQIDKLKFTFIEVFSVHISQIWSED
;
A
#
# COMPACT_ATOMS: atom_id res chain seq x y z
N MET A 1 12.59 13.93 51.45
CA MET A 1 12.90 13.06 50.28
C MET A 1 11.77 13.02 49.23
N LYS A 2 11.06 14.13 48.96
CA LYS A 2 9.90 14.14 48.04
C LYS A 2 10.14 14.89 46.70
N ILE A 3 11.18 15.73 46.64
CA ILE A 3 11.46 16.64 45.52
C ILE A 3 12.01 15.90 44.28
N LYS A 4 12.69 14.75 44.46
CA LYS A 4 13.28 13.97 43.35
C LYS A 4 12.22 13.24 42.50
N TYR A 5 11.14 12.75 43.12
CA TYR A 5 10.05 12.07 42.43
C TYR A 5 9.20 13.04 41.60
N GLN A 6 9.08 14.30 42.04
CA GLN A 6 8.30 15.33 41.35
C GLN A 6 8.90 15.71 39.99
N LYS A 7 10.24 15.84 39.91
CA LYS A 7 10.95 16.11 38.65
C LYS A 7 10.98 14.91 37.71
N PHE A 8 11.07 13.69 38.26
CA PHE A 8 11.03 12.46 37.48
C PHE A 8 9.68 12.25 36.79
N TRP A 9 8.58 12.58 37.48
CA TRP A 9 7.23 12.43 36.95
C TRP A 9 6.93 13.44 35.82
N THR A 10 7.47 14.67 35.90
CA THR A 10 7.35 15.65 34.82
C THR A 10 8.06 15.20 33.53
N VAL A 11 9.24 14.58 33.65
CA VAL A 11 10.00 14.07 32.49
C VAL A 11 9.27 12.90 31.82
N VAL A 12 8.66 12.00 32.61
CA VAL A 12 7.86 10.88 32.09
C VAL A 12 6.62 11.37 31.33
N ILE A 13 5.93 12.40 31.83
CA ILE A 13 4.74 12.99 31.15
C ILE A 13 5.12 13.65 29.82
N VAL A 14 6.26 14.34 29.77
CA VAL A 14 6.75 14.97 28.53
C VAL A 14 7.14 13.92 27.48
N ILE A 15 7.82 12.84 27.88
CA ILE A 15 8.17 11.73 26.99
C ILE A 15 6.91 11.01 26.48
N LEU A 16 5.89 10.83 27.32
CA LEU A 16 4.64 10.18 26.94
C LEU A 16 3.82 11.02 25.94
N SER A 17 3.90 12.36 26.02
CA SER A 17 3.20 13.26 25.09
C SER A 17 3.76 13.25 23.66
N PHE A 18 4.99 12.76 23.45
CA PHE A 18 5.59 12.68 22.11
C PHE A 18 5.07 11.51 21.27
N PHE A 19 4.41 10.52 21.89
CA PHE A 19 3.95 9.31 21.20
C PHE A 19 2.61 9.46 20.45
N VAL A 20 1.92 10.60 20.56
CA VAL A 20 0.52 10.72 20.09
C VAL A 20 0.36 11.22 18.65
N THR A 21 1.45 11.37 17.87
CA THR A 21 1.37 12.08 16.56
C THR A 21 1.30 11.19 15.31
N THR A 22 1.21 9.87 15.40
CA THR A 22 1.05 9.02 14.19
C THR A 22 -0.42 8.88 13.75
N CYS A 23 -1.05 10.02 13.45
CA CYS A 23 -2.33 10.00 12.73
C CYS A 23 -2.02 9.80 11.23
N ARG A 24 -2.16 8.56 10.74
CA ARG A 24 -2.13 8.28 9.31
C ARG A 24 -3.51 8.61 8.75
N LYS A 25 -3.57 9.52 7.77
CA LYS A 25 -4.80 9.80 7.04
C LYS A 25 -4.97 8.75 5.96
N ASP A 26 -6.15 8.16 5.89
CA ASP A 26 -6.55 7.33 4.76
C ASP A 26 -6.79 8.21 3.53
N ILE A 27 -6.57 7.64 2.34
CA ILE A 27 -6.82 8.34 1.08
C ILE A 27 -8.33 8.40 0.80
N SER A 28 -8.75 9.46 0.13
CA SER A 28 -10.13 9.59 -0.35
C SER A 28 -10.39 8.57 -1.44
N VAL A 29 -11.37 7.70 -1.24
CA VAL A 29 -11.81 6.71 -2.22
C VAL A 29 -12.99 7.33 -3.01
N PRO A 30 -12.91 7.41 -4.36
CA PRO A 30 -13.98 8.05 -5.16
C PRO A 30 -15.33 7.34 -5.11
N ASN A 31 -15.34 6.01 -4.95
CA ASN A 31 -16.55 5.20 -4.87
C ASN A 31 -16.32 3.98 -3.96
N THR A 32 -17.40 3.39 -3.45
CA THR A 32 -17.33 2.26 -2.50
C THR A 32 -16.82 0.96 -3.13
N ASP A 33 -16.94 0.79 -4.45
CA ASP A 33 -16.43 -0.40 -5.13
C ASP A 33 -14.90 -0.44 -5.15
N LEU A 34 -14.24 0.71 -5.21
CA LEU A 34 -12.78 0.81 -5.14
C LEU A 34 -12.22 0.46 -3.76
N GLU A 35 -13.05 0.40 -2.70
CA GLU A 35 -12.60 -0.12 -1.41
C GLU A 35 -12.17 -1.59 -1.49
N LYS A 36 -12.75 -2.34 -2.43
CA LYS A 36 -12.38 -3.74 -2.69
C LYS A 36 -10.97 -3.88 -3.26
N LEU A 37 -10.31 -2.79 -3.68
CA LEU A 37 -8.94 -2.84 -4.19
C LEU A 37 -7.90 -2.92 -3.05
N PHE A 38 -8.26 -2.51 -1.82
CA PHE A 38 -7.32 -2.57 -0.71
C PHE A 38 -7.07 -4.01 -0.30
N GLY A 39 -5.79 -4.38 -0.19
CA GLY A 39 -5.38 -5.76 0.07
C GLY A 39 -4.11 -6.11 -0.69
N THR A 40 -3.84 -7.41 -0.74
CA THR A 40 -2.70 -8.00 -1.44
C THR A 40 -3.24 -8.83 -2.59
N TRP A 41 -2.63 -8.65 -3.77
CA TRP A 41 -3.10 -9.28 -4.99
C TRP A 41 -1.96 -9.93 -5.74
N ASP A 42 -2.17 -11.15 -6.19
CA ASP A 42 -1.28 -11.81 -7.13
C ASP A 42 -1.60 -11.39 -8.55
N TRP A 43 -0.56 -11.02 -9.28
CA TRP A 43 -0.69 -10.66 -10.68
C TRP A 43 -0.90 -11.92 -11.52
N VAL A 44 -2.04 -11.96 -12.23
CA VAL A 44 -2.39 -13.08 -13.11
C VAL A 44 -1.91 -12.81 -14.53
N GLN A 45 -2.20 -11.62 -15.06
CA GLN A 45 -1.80 -11.22 -16.40
C GLN A 45 -1.96 -9.71 -16.60
N THR A 46 -1.26 -9.18 -17.61
CA THR A 46 -1.48 -7.84 -18.15
C THR A 46 -1.62 -7.96 -19.65
N CYS A 47 -2.72 -7.43 -20.19
CA CYS A 47 -3.01 -7.40 -21.61
C CYS A 47 -3.05 -5.95 -22.09
N GLY A 48 -2.44 -5.65 -23.24
CA GLY A 48 -2.56 -4.31 -23.82
C GLY A 48 -1.44 -3.91 -24.76
N GLY A 49 -1.30 -2.60 -24.92
CA GLY A 49 -0.39 -1.99 -25.87
C GLY A 49 -0.92 -2.03 -27.31
N PHE A 50 -0.27 -1.28 -28.20
CA PHE A 50 -0.73 -1.12 -29.59
C PHE A 50 -0.80 -2.43 -30.39
N ALA A 51 -0.01 -3.44 -29.99
CA ALA A 51 0.02 -4.76 -30.61
C ALA A 51 -0.79 -5.83 -29.83
N GLY A 52 -1.45 -5.48 -28.72
CA GLY A 52 -2.23 -6.43 -27.92
C GLY A 52 -1.39 -7.50 -27.25
N GLN A 53 -0.21 -7.15 -26.73
CA GLN A 53 0.65 -8.09 -26.03
C GLN A 53 0.02 -8.53 -24.71
N THR A 54 0.17 -9.81 -24.39
CA THR A 54 -0.26 -10.39 -23.12
C THR A 54 0.96 -10.90 -22.37
N THR A 55 1.12 -10.41 -21.14
CA THR A 55 2.21 -10.78 -20.24
C THR A 55 1.61 -11.50 -19.04
N THR A 56 2.14 -12.66 -18.71
CA THR A 56 1.78 -13.50 -17.56
C THR A 56 3.01 -13.86 -16.73
N PRO A 57 2.86 -14.31 -15.47
CA PRO A 57 3.97 -14.84 -14.68
C PRO A 57 4.80 -15.89 -15.43
N THR A 58 4.14 -16.79 -16.16
CA THR A 58 4.78 -17.83 -16.97
C THR A 58 5.64 -17.24 -18.10
N THR A 59 5.12 -16.26 -18.85
CA THR A 59 5.88 -15.63 -19.94
C THR A 59 7.00 -14.71 -19.44
N SER A 60 6.85 -14.17 -18.22
CA SER A 60 7.81 -13.26 -17.60
C SER A 60 8.88 -13.95 -16.77
N GLY A 61 8.63 -15.19 -16.34
CA GLY A 61 9.55 -15.98 -15.52
C GLY A 61 9.66 -15.51 -14.07
N TYR A 62 8.67 -14.78 -13.55
CA TYR A 62 8.62 -14.33 -12.16
C TYR A 62 7.19 -14.24 -11.64
N SER A 63 7.01 -14.35 -10.33
CA SER A 63 5.75 -14.01 -9.67
C SER A 63 5.75 -12.54 -9.27
N GLN A 64 4.60 -11.89 -9.36
CA GLN A 64 4.43 -10.52 -8.91
C GLN A 64 3.22 -10.43 -8.01
N THR A 65 3.40 -9.75 -6.87
CA THR A 65 2.33 -9.47 -5.92
C THR A 65 2.28 -7.96 -5.71
N VAL A 66 1.07 -7.42 -5.59
CA VAL A 66 0.79 -5.99 -5.44
C VAL A 66 -0.02 -5.76 -4.18
N GLU A 67 0.43 -4.85 -3.31
CA GLU A 67 -0.31 -4.44 -2.11
C GLU A 67 -0.83 -3.01 -2.29
N PHE A 68 -2.13 -2.80 -2.08
CA PHE A 68 -2.76 -1.48 -1.98
C PHE A 68 -3.21 -1.22 -0.54
N ASN A 69 -2.65 -0.19 0.09
CA ASN A 69 -2.96 0.17 1.46
C ASN A 69 -3.88 1.40 1.52
N LYS A 70 -4.78 1.43 2.51
CA LYS A 70 -5.71 2.55 2.77
C LYS A 70 -5.02 3.88 3.04
N ASN A 71 -3.76 3.84 3.48
CA ASN A 71 -2.93 5.04 3.65
C ASN A 71 -2.32 5.58 2.35
N GLY A 72 -2.74 5.07 1.19
CA GLY A 72 -2.29 5.52 -0.12
C GLY A 72 -0.89 5.04 -0.48
N ILE A 73 -0.42 3.95 0.13
CA ILE A 73 0.85 3.31 -0.23
C ILE A 73 0.56 2.08 -1.08
N TRP A 74 1.22 2.02 -2.22
CA TRP A 74 1.27 0.88 -3.11
C TRP A 74 2.66 0.23 -3.00
N LYS A 75 2.72 -1.10 -3.00
CA LYS A 75 3.98 -1.86 -3.02
C LYS A 75 3.93 -2.95 -4.07
N ILE A 76 5.08 -3.20 -4.69
CA ILE A 76 5.26 -4.34 -5.60
C ILE A 76 6.29 -5.29 -5.00
N TYR A 77 5.97 -6.57 -5.06
CA TYR A 77 6.85 -7.66 -4.74
C TYR A 77 7.09 -8.48 -6.01
N LYS A 78 8.36 -8.84 -6.24
CA LYS A 78 8.77 -9.75 -7.30
C LYS A 78 9.46 -10.94 -6.65
N ASP A 79 8.95 -12.14 -6.90
CA ASP A 79 9.44 -13.39 -6.28
C ASP A 79 9.52 -13.26 -4.74
N GLY A 80 8.50 -12.62 -4.14
CA GLY A 80 8.41 -12.36 -2.70
C GLY A 80 9.28 -11.21 -2.16
N LYS A 81 10.18 -10.63 -2.97
CA LYS A 81 11.01 -9.49 -2.56
C LYS A 81 10.35 -8.17 -2.95
N GLN A 82 10.21 -7.25 -2.00
CA GLN A 82 9.72 -5.90 -2.32
C GLN A 82 10.70 -5.20 -3.27
N ILE A 83 10.21 -4.82 -4.45
CA ILE A 83 11.00 -4.09 -5.46
C ILE A 83 10.58 -2.63 -5.59
N ASP A 84 9.35 -2.29 -5.18
CA ASP A 84 8.87 -0.92 -5.26
C ASP A 84 7.92 -0.57 -4.10
N LYS A 85 7.86 0.71 -3.76
CA LYS A 85 6.97 1.30 -2.77
C LYS A 85 6.75 2.78 -3.07
N LEU A 86 5.54 3.12 -3.47
CA LEU A 86 5.18 4.47 -3.88
C LEU A 86 3.83 4.89 -3.29
N LYS A 87 3.58 6.20 -3.31
CA LYS A 87 2.24 6.72 -2.99
C LYS A 87 1.36 6.67 -4.23
N PHE A 88 0.07 6.40 -4.04
CA PHE A 88 -0.92 6.42 -5.13
C PHE A 88 -2.15 7.25 -4.76
N THR A 89 -2.88 7.65 -5.80
CA THR A 89 -4.23 8.20 -5.69
C THR A 89 -5.09 7.63 -6.80
N PHE A 90 -6.40 7.62 -6.62
CA PHE A 90 -7.33 7.24 -7.67
C PHE A 90 -7.52 8.40 -8.65
N ILE A 91 -7.35 8.11 -9.95
CA ILE A 91 -7.68 8.99 -11.07
C ILE A 91 -8.43 8.19 -12.12
N GLU A 92 -9.38 8.80 -12.79
CA GLU A 92 -10.06 8.20 -13.94
C GLU A 92 -9.32 8.60 -15.22
N VAL A 93 -8.74 7.62 -15.91
CA VAL A 93 -8.00 7.82 -17.16
C VAL A 93 -8.30 6.70 -18.15
N PHE A 94 -8.15 6.99 -19.43
CA PHE A 94 -8.12 5.95 -20.46
C PHE A 94 -6.77 5.23 -20.42
N SER A 95 -6.78 3.90 -20.26
CA SER A 95 -5.59 3.06 -20.32
C SER A 95 -5.67 2.09 -21.50
N VAL A 96 -4.56 1.94 -22.23
CA VAL A 96 -4.39 0.91 -23.27
C VAL A 96 -3.87 -0.42 -22.71
N HIS A 97 -3.66 -0.48 -21.39
CA HIS A 97 -3.28 -1.68 -20.65
C HIS A 97 -4.32 -2.01 -19.58
N ILE A 98 -4.59 -3.30 -19.44
CA ILE A 98 -5.50 -3.85 -18.45
C ILE A 98 -4.74 -4.96 -17.71
N SER A 99 -4.69 -4.86 -16.38
CA SER A 99 -4.07 -5.88 -15.53
C SER A 99 -5.15 -6.64 -14.78
N GLN A 100 -5.04 -7.96 -14.78
CA GLN A 100 -5.84 -8.85 -13.96
C GLN A 100 -5.04 -9.26 -12.74
N ILE A 101 -5.66 -9.10 -11.59
CA ILE A 101 -5.11 -9.41 -10.28
C ILE A 101 -6.08 -10.33 -9.54
N TRP A 102 -5.57 -11.17 -8.65
CA TRP A 102 -6.34 -12.14 -7.89
C TRP A 102 -6.02 -12.04 -6.40
N SER A 103 -7.04 -12.17 -5.55
CA SER A 103 -6.91 -12.23 -4.10
C SER A 103 -7.48 -13.54 -3.61
N GLU A 104 -6.78 -14.15 -2.67
CA GLU A 104 -7.23 -15.28 -1.88
C GLU A 104 -8.02 -14.66 -0.71
N ASP A 105 -9.35 -14.58 -0.82
CA ASP A 105 -10.23 -13.92 0.17
C ASP A 105 -10.10 -14.49 1.60
#